data_AF-A0A1I7CZF5-F1
#
_entry.id   AF-A0A1I7CZF5-F1
#
_cell.length_a   1.000
_cell.length_b   1.000
_cell.length_c   1.000
_cell.angle_alpha   90.00
_cell.angle_beta   90.00
_cell.angle_gamma   90.00
#
_symmetry.space_group_name_H-M   'P 1'
#
loop_
_entity.id
_entity.type
_entity.pdbx_description
1 polymer ?
#
loop_
_entity_poly.entity_id
_entity_poly.type
_entity_poly.pdbx_seq_one_letter_code
_entity_poly.pdbx_strand_id
1 'polypeptide(L)'
;MSRFYLPVVIGTLLVTFWFSPDAQEIAAGVAIFLFGMLMLEDGFKLFGGGTLEQVLARATASTPRAIGFGIVATSLLQSSSLVSVITISFLSAGLISLIGGVGIVFGANIGTTTGAWLVAGLGLKVNIAAYAMPMIALSIVLVFQKSRPLRGIGYALAGLGFLFLGIHYMKEGFDAFKDQIDLTRFALSGLIGLIVYSIVGMFATVVMQSSHATMVLILTALAAGQISYENALALAIGANIGTTITAIIGSLGANHQGKRLALAHLIFNTLTAGLALIFIVQLRDAVDAISALVGIAPDDYALKLAVFHTVFNLLGVVIMLPFLQRLVRLLERRIADPQPDVSRPRYLNEAADEFPQTLEIALSKEVLHLYENAIELILHGLNLHQNEIFATDNVAATVRKSRAPLELDLANGYENRVKTIYSAIVEFATRAGDKRLPPEIADRVYELRDVASDIVQAVKSIKHLRKNILNYTTRQQGAVTELYDSLRTDIARIAVEIRKMGLAAPEDRSGLWLDQERAQIEDAVRLTTHRVDALIRAGDLSPAAATSFMNDSGYAYGAMRQLIEAARSYYIERDGSMAEVERLLSLDEEEIGESPGDADPQPVSDASGQAAT
;
A
#
# COMPACT_ATOMS: atom_id res chain seq x y z
N MET A 1 -3.49 16.59 -15.87
CA MET A 1 -4.46 17.60 -16.34
C MET A 1 -3.82 18.41 -17.48
N SER A 2 -4.52 18.62 -18.61
CA SER A 2 -3.92 19.23 -19.80
C SER A 2 -3.63 20.73 -19.62
N ARG A 3 -2.54 21.21 -20.25
CA ARG A 3 -1.95 22.56 -20.09
C ARG A 3 -2.87 23.75 -20.40
N PHE A 4 -4.07 23.54 -20.95
CA PHE A 4 -4.97 24.61 -21.40
C PHE A 4 -6.13 24.95 -20.45
N TYR A 5 -6.52 24.06 -19.54
CA TYR A 5 -7.65 24.36 -18.62
C TYR A 5 -7.24 25.28 -17.47
N LEU A 6 -6.01 25.16 -16.98
CA LEU A 6 -5.53 25.95 -15.85
C LEU A 6 -5.53 27.47 -16.13
N PRO A 7 -5.01 27.96 -17.29
CA PRO A 7 -5.11 29.38 -17.63
C PRO A 7 -6.56 29.88 -17.77
N VAL A 8 -7.46 29.04 -18.27
CA VAL A 8 -8.89 29.40 -18.43
C VAL A 8 -9.58 29.50 -17.08
N VAL A 9 -9.35 28.55 -16.17
CA VAL A 9 -9.90 28.58 -14.80
C VAL A 9 -9.37 29.79 -14.04
N ILE A 10 -8.05 30.03 -14.08
CA ILE A 10 -7.43 31.20 -13.45
C ILE A 10 -7.98 32.49 -14.06
N GLY A 11 -8.05 32.59 -15.39
CA GLY A 11 -8.61 33.76 -16.07
C GLY A 11 -10.06 34.02 -15.68
N THR A 12 -10.88 32.96 -15.61
CA THR A 12 -12.28 33.06 -15.17
C THR A 12 -12.37 33.54 -13.72
N LEU A 13 -11.58 32.97 -12.80
CA LEU A 13 -11.56 33.41 -11.40
C LEU A 13 -11.13 34.86 -11.27
N LEU A 14 -10.07 35.29 -11.97
CA LEU A 14 -9.60 36.67 -11.93
C LEU A 14 -10.67 37.65 -12.46
N VAL A 15 -11.38 37.28 -13.53
CA VAL A 15 -12.50 38.08 -14.05
C VAL A 15 -13.64 38.11 -13.04
N THR A 16 -14.07 36.97 -12.49
CA THR A 16 -15.13 36.92 -11.47
C THR A 16 -14.78 37.76 -10.25
N PHE A 17 -13.55 37.64 -9.76
CA PHE A 17 -13.05 38.44 -8.64
C PHE A 17 -13.02 39.92 -8.97
N TRP A 18 -12.63 40.31 -10.18
CA TRP A 18 -12.66 41.71 -10.59
C TRP A 18 -14.05 42.34 -10.53
N PHE A 19 -15.09 41.56 -10.84
CA PHE A 19 -16.48 42.07 -10.93
C PHE A 19 -17.34 41.86 -9.68
N SER A 20 -16.96 40.96 -8.77
CA SER A 20 -17.76 40.68 -7.56
C SER A 20 -16.87 40.50 -6.32
N PRO A 21 -16.77 41.55 -5.47
CA PRO A 21 -16.07 41.47 -4.18
C PRO A 21 -16.62 40.35 -3.28
N ASP A 22 -17.93 40.14 -3.24
CA ASP A 22 -18.53 39.09 -2.40
C ASP A 22 -18.18 37.68 -2.92
N ALA A 23 -18.08 37.50 -4.24
CA ALA A 23 -17.57 36.26 -4.80
C ALA A 23 -16.10 36.00 -4.44
N GLN A 24 -15.29 37.06 -4.22
CA GLN A 24 -13.94 36.92 -3.68
C GLN A 24 -13.98 36.38 -2.25
N GLU A 25 -14.87 36.91 -1.41
CA GLU A 25 -15.00 36.51 -0.01
C GLU A 25 -15.48 35.06 0.15
N ILE A 26 -16.49 34.66 -0.63
CA ILE A 26 -16.94 33.27 -0.69
C ILE A 26 -15.80 32.37 -1.17
N ALA A 27 -15.10 32.73 -2.25
CA ALA A 27 -14.00 31.94 -2.78
C ALA A 27 -12.80 31.85 -1.80
N ALA A 28 -12.50 32.92 -1.08
CA ALA A 28 -11.49 32.94 -0.03
C ALA A 28 -11.89 32.03 1.14
N GLY A 29 -13.14 32.11 1.61
CA GLY A 29 -13.66 31.22 2.63
C GLY A 29 -13.59 29.74 2.21
N VAL A 30 -13.94 29.45 0.97
CA VAL A 30 -13.78 28.12 0.36
C VAL A 30 -12.31 27.69 0.34
N ALA A 31 -11.39 28.55 -0.10
CA ALA A 31 -9.96 28.23 -0.16
C ALA A 31 -9.35 27.97 1.23
N ILE A 32 -9.73 28.79 2.22
CA ILE A 32 -9.34 28.62 3.62
C ILE A 32 -9.88 27.29 4.18
N PHE A 33 -11.13 26.95 3.86
CA PHE A 33 -11.73 25.67 4.24
C PHE A 33 -10.99 24.48 3.61
N LEU A 34 -10.71 24.54 2.31
CA LEU A 34 -9.92 23.51 1.61
C LEU A 34 -8.52 23.37 2.23
N PHE A 35 -7.86 24.48 2.56
CA PHE A 35 -6.57 24.46 3.24
C PHE A 35 -6.65 23.81 4.62
N GLY A 36 -7.72 24.06 5.37
CA GLY A 36 -7.98 23.37 6.63
C GLY A 36 -8.09 21.85 6.47
N MET A 37 -8.78 21.38 5.43
CA MET A 37 -8.86 19.93 5.13
C MET A 37 -7.48 19.34 4.78
N LEU A 38 -6.65 20.05 4.03
CA LEU A 38 -5.29 19.60 3.71
C LEU A 38 -4.43 19.44 4.98
N MET A 39 -4.55 20.37 5.93
CA MET A 39 -3.85 20.27 7.21
C MET A 39 -4.36 19.10 8.06
N LEU A 40 -5.67 18.81 8.06
CA LEU A 40 -6.20 17.61 8.72
C LEU A 40 -5.61 16.33 8.11
N GLU A 41 -5.52 16.26 6.78
CA GLU A 41 -4.92 15.14 6.05
C GLU A 41 -3.44 14.95 6.39
N ASP A 42 -2.66 16.03 6.39
CA ASP A 42 -1.24 15.99 6.77
C ASP A 42 -1.04 15.58 8.22
N GLY A 43 -1.91 16.06 9.12
CA GLY A 43 -1.94 15.65 10.51
C GLY A 43 -2.15 14.15 10.66
N PHE A 44 -3.08 13.57 9.91
CA PHE A 44 -3.32 12.13 9.91
C PHE A 44 -2.16 11.33 9.36
N LYS A 45 -1.55 11.77 8.25
CA LYS A 45 -0.35 11.14 7.67
C LYS A 45 0.78 11.02 8.69
N LEU A 46 0.91 11.96 9.63
CA LEU A 46 1.90 11.93 10.71
C LEU A 46 1.60 10.89 11.82
N PHE A 47 0.35 10.47 11.97
CA PHE A 47 -0.04 9.39 12.89
C PHE A 47 0.07 8.00 12.24
N GLY A 48 0.10 7.93 10.91
CA GLY A 48 0.11 6.69 10.11
C GLY A 48 1.45 5.94 10.09
N GLY A 49 2.06 5.65 11.24
CA GLY A 49 3.20 4.72 11.34
C GLY A 49 2.80 3.26 11.03
N GLY A 50 3.72 2.29 11.20
CA GLY A 50 3.49 0.85 10.95
C GLY A 50 2.29 0.21 11.67
N THR A 51 1.61 0.95 12.55
CA THR A 51 0.34 0.62 13.18
C THR A 51 -0.87 0.65 12.23
N LEU A 52 -0.83 1.45 11.15
CA LEU A 52 -1.98 1.62 10.25
C LEU A 52 -2.32 0.32 9.49
N GLU A 53 -1.32 -0.47 9.11
CA GLU A 53 -1.51 -1.77 8.49
C GLU A 53 -2.27 -2.73 9.42
N GLN A 54 -1.81 -2.87 10.66
CA GLN A 54 -2.45 -3.76 11.64
C GLN A 54 -3.88 -3.32 11.95
N VAL A 55 -4.12 -2.02 12.04
CA VAL A 55 -5.46 -1.44 12.24
C VAL A 55 -6.35 -1.78 11.04
N LEU A 56 -5.88 -1.60 9.81
CA LEU A 56 -6.65 -1.87 8.60
C LEU A 56 -6.92 -3.37 8.41
N ALA A 57 -5.95 -4.24 8.67
CA ALA A 57 -6.12 -5.69 8.61
C ALA A 57 -7.21 -6.15 9.60
N ARG A 58 -7.18 -5.66 10.85
CA ARG A 58 -8.21 -5.97 11.86
C ARG A 58 -9.57 -5.35 11.52
N ALA A 59 -9.57 -4.11 11.02
CA ALA A 59 -10.77 -3.41 10.61
C ALA A 59 -11.49 -4.09 9.44
N THR A 60 -10.73 -4.70 8.52
CA THR A 60 -11.30 -5.35 7.33
C THR A 60 -11.61 -6.84 7.49
N ALA A 61 -11.39 -7.40 8.69
CA ALA A 61 -11.67 -8.81 8.99
C ALA A 61 -13.16 -9.22 8.89
N SER A 62 -14.09 -8.26 8.91
CA SER A 62 -15.51 -8.51 8.67
C SER A 62 -16.19 -7.26 8.10
N THR A 63 -17.28 -7.43 7.35
CA THR A 63 -18.01 -6.31 6.73
C THR A 63 -18.47 -5.23 7.73
N PRO A 64 -19.06 -5.56 8.90
CA PRO A 64 -19.47 -4.52 9.85
C PRO A 64 -18.29 -3.73 10.43
N ARG A 65 -17.15 -4.40 10.69
CA ARG A 65 -15.92 -3.72 11.15
C ARG A 65 -15.37 -2.80 10.06
N ALA A 66 -15.42 -3.22 8.80
CA ALA A 66 -14.96 -2.40 7.67
C ALA A 66 -15.82 -1.14 7.51
N ILE A 67 -17.15 -1.28 7.61
CA ILE A 67 -18.09 -0.15 7.61
C ILE A 67 -17.81 0.77 8.81
N GLY A 68 -17.68 0.21 10.02
CA GLY A 68 -17.37 1.00 11.22
C GLY A 68 -16.06 1.78 11.09
N PHE A 69 -15.01 1.15 10.55
CA PHE A 69 -13.75 1.82 10.26
C PHE A 69 -13.93 2.94 9.24
N GLY A 70 -14.66 2.72 8.14
CA GLY A 70 -14.94 3.77 7.16
C GLY A 70 -15.66 4.97 7.77
N ILE A 71 -16.67 4.72 8.63
CA ILE A 71 -17.38 5.79 9.36
C ILE A 71 -16.39 6.59 10.19
N VAL A 72 -15.67 5.93 11.09
CA VAL A 72 -14.75 6.59 12.03
C VAL A 72 -13.63 7.31 11.29
N ALA A 73 -13.00 6.64 10.32
CA ALA A 73 -11.90 7.21 9.54
C ALA A 73 -12.36 8.45 8.78
N THR A 74 -13.48 8.40 8.05
CA THR A 74 -13.96 9.58 7.33
C THR A 74 -14.46 10.68 8.26
N SER A 75 -15.12 10.36 9.38
CA SER A 75 -15.54 11.36 10.36
C SER A 75 -14.35 12.08 11.01
N LEU A 76 -13.24 11.37 11.27
CA LEU A 76 -12.03 11.98 11.82
C LEU A 76 -11.24 12.76 10.76
N LEU A 77 -11.11 12.19 9.56
CA LEU A 77 -10.37 12.79 8.45
C LEU A 77 -11.12 13.91 7.75
N GLN A 78 -12.45 13.98 7.91
CA GLN A 78 -13.34 14.86 7.15
C GLN A 78 -13.20 14.70 5.62
N SER A 79 -12.68 13.55 5.16
CA SER A 79 -12.39 13.30 3.74
C SER A 79 -12.61 11.84 3.36
N SER A 80 -13.71 11.55 2.66
CA SER A 80 -13.98 10.21 2.10
C SER A 80 -13.14 9.92 0.86
N SER A 81 -12.70 10.95 0.12
CA SER A 81 -11.77 10.82 -1.00
C SER A 81 -10.44 10.26 -0.53
N LEU A 82 -9.88 10.81 0.55
CA LEU A 82 -8.63 10.31 1.14
C LEU A 82 -8.77 8.88 1.65
N VAL A 83 -9.86 8.58 2.36
CA VAL A 83 -10.16 7.20 2.80
C VAL A 83 -10.28 6.25 1.62
N SER A 84 -10.88 6.67 0.50
CA SER A 84 -10.98 5.88 -0.72
C SER A 84 -9.60 5.64 -1.35
N VAL A 85 -8.73 6.66 -1.43
CA VAL A 85 -7.37 6.54 -1.95
C VAL A 85 -6.52 5.59 -1.09
N ILE A 86 -6.58 5.72 0.23
CA ILE A 86 -5.95 4.78 1.18
C ILE A 86 -6.46 3.36 0.90
N THR A 87 -7.77 3.19 0.82
CA THR A 87 -8.37 1.86 0.58
C THR A 87 -7.93 1.28 -0.76
N ILE A 88 -7.87 2.08 -1.82
CA ILE A 88 -7.37 1.67 -3.15
C ILE A 88 -5.90 1.25 -3.06
N SER A 89 -5.06 2.02 -2.37
CA SER A 89 -3.63 1.73 -2.20
C SER A 89 -3.40 0.40 -1.48
N PHE A 90 -4.06 0.21 -0.32
CA PHE A 90 -3.96 -1.02 0.46
C PHE A 90 -4.54 -2.23 -0.26
N LEU A 91 -5.66 -2.07 -0.97
CA LEU A 91 -6.23 -3.12 -1.79
C LEU A 91 -5.29 -3.48 -2.96
N SER A 92 -4.62 -2.50 -3.55
CA SER A 92 -3.67 -2.71 -4.65
C SER A 92 -2.39 -3.40 -4.19
N ALA A 93 -1.93 -3.11 -2.96
CA ALA A 93 -0.85 -3.85 -2.30
C ALA A 93 -1.28 -5.25 -1.80
N GLY A 94 -2.56 -5.62 -1.96
CA GLY A 94 -3.12 -6.90 -1.53
C GLY A 94 -3.16 -7.07 -0.01
N LEU A 95 -3.27 -5.98 0.74
CA LEU A 95 -3.35 -6.00 2.21
C LEU A 95 -4.76 -6.21 2.74
N ILE A 96 -5.76 -5.81 1.95
CA ILE A 96 -7.17 -5.96 2.29
C ILE A 96 -7.91 -6.63 1.13
N SER A 97 -9.03 -7.28 1.44
CA SER A 97 -9.90 -7.88 0.40
C SER A 97 -10.78 -6.83 -0.27
N LEU A 98 -11.27 -7.12 -1.47
CA LEU A 98 -12.24 -6.26 -2.17
C LEU A 98 -13.52 -6.07 -1.34
N ILE A 99 -14.02 -7.12 -0.67
CA ILE A 99 -15.18 -7.02 0.24
C ILE A 99 -14.90 -6.04 1.39
N GLY A 100 -13.72 -6.15 2.00
CA GLY A 100 -13.28 -5.23 3.06
C GLY A 100 -13.21 -3.80 2.55
N GLY A 101 -12.61 -3.59 1.38
CA GLY A 101 -12.51 -2.26 0.76
C GLY A 101 -13.88 -1.64 0.44
N VAL A 102 -14.81 -2.41 -0.13
CA VAL A 102 -16.19 -1.92 -0.39
C VAL A 102 -16.90 -1.59 0.94
N GLY A 103 -16.69 -2.39 1.99
CA GLY A 103 -17.18 -2.09 3.33
C GLY A 103 -16.68 -0.76 3.86
N ILE A 104 -15.37 -0.46 3.72
CA ILE A 104 -14.80 0.84 4.10
C ILE A 104 -15.44 1.97 3.30
N VAL A 105 -15.64 1.82 1.99
CA VAL A 105 -16.29 2.85 1.15
C VAL A 105 -17.74 3.10 1.58
N PHE A 106 -18.50 2.05 1.93
CA PHE A 106 -19.87 2.22 2.45
C PHE A 106 -19.86 3.00 3.77
N GLY A 107 -18.94 2.65 4.67
CA GLY A 107 -18.74 3.39 5.92
C GLY A 107 -18.32 4.84 5.71
N ALA A 108 -17.39 5.08 4.78
CA ALA A 108 -16.87 6.40 4.44
C ALA A 108 -18.00 7.34 3.98
N ASN A 109 -18.93 6.85 3.16
CA ASN A 109 -20.10 7.63 2.74
C ASN A 109 -20.97 8.05 3.93
N ILE A 110 -21.21 7.16 4.91
CA ILE A 110 -21.89 7.54 6.16
C ILE A 110 -21.04 8.56 6.94
N GLY A 111 -19.73 8.35 7.05
CA GLY A 111 -18.81 9.25 7.76
C GLY A 111 -18.81 10.68 7.19
N THR A 112 -19.03 10.86 5.87
CA THR A 112 -19.11 12.21 5.28
C THR A 112 -20.20 13.11 5.86
N THR A 113 -21.22 12.50 6.47
CA THR A 113 -22.35 13.23 7.04
C THR A 113 -21.94 14.05 8.26
N THR A 114 -20.83 13.68 8.92
CA THR A 114 -20.30 14.42 10.07
C THR A 114 -19.96 15.87 9.72
N GLY A 115 -19.48 16.13 8.50
CA GLY A 115 -19.22 17.51 8.04
C GLY A 115 -20.48 18.37 8.02
N ALA A 116 -21.60 17.82 7.54
CA ALA A 116 -22.88 18.53 7.51
C ALA A 116 -23.38 18.87 8.92
N TRP A 117 -23.24 17.95 9.87
CA TRP A 117 -23.58 18.17 11.28
C TRP A 117 -22.70 19.23 11.94
N LEU A 118 -21.39 19.18 11.69
CA LEU A 118 -20.44 20.14 12.22
C LEU A 118 -20.78 21.56 11.73
N VAL A 119 -21.09 21.74 10.44
CA VAL A 119 -21.44 23.06 9.90
C VAL A 119 -22.83 23.51 10.33
N ALA A 120 -23.85 22.67 10.22
CA ALA A 120 -25.23 23.05 10.56
C ALA A 120 -25.43 23.28 12.07
N GLY A 121 -24.79 22.47 12.90
CA GLY A 121 -24.93 22.52 14.37
C GLY A 121 -24.00 23.52 15.04
N LEU A 122 -22.73 23.56 14.64
CA LEU A 122 -21.73 24.45 15.24
C LEU A 122 -21.44 25.65 14.35
N GLY A 123 -21.16 25.41 13.07
CA GLY A 123 -20.63 26.43 12.16
C GLY A 123 -21.55 27.60 11.87
N LEU A 124 -22.86 27.37 11.78
CA LEU A 124 -23.84 28.41 11.44
C LEU A 124 -24.48 29.09 12.66
N LYS A 125 -24.54 28.39 13.79
CA LYS A 125 -25.28 28.79 15.00
C LYS A 125 -24.39 29.29 16.14
N VAL A 126 -23.14 28.83 16.20
CA VAL A 126 -22.16 29.26 17.21
C VAL A 126 -21.22 30.24 16.53
N ASN A 127 -20.71 31.24 17.27
CA ASN A 127 -19.62 32.08 16.79
C ASN A 127 -18.30 31.27 16.74
N ILE A 128 -18.22 30.34 15.80
CA ILE A 128 -17.08 29.43 15.61
C ILE A 128 -15.78 30.17 15.29
N ALA A 129 -15.83 31.38 14.74
CA ALA A 129 -14.66 32.22 14.51
C ALA A 129 -13.91 32.54 15.82
N ALA A 130 -14.64 32.65 16.95
CA ALA A 130 -14.03 32.86 18.26
C ALA A 130 -13.18 31.66 18.74
N TYR A 131 -13.47 30.45 18.26
CA TYR A 131 -12.68 29.25 18.54
C TYR A 131 -11.59 29.01 17.50
N ALA A 132 -11.83 29.39 16.24
CA ALA A 132 -10.88 29.25 15.14
C ALA A 132 -9.52 29.90 15.44
N MET A 133 -9.54 31.15 15.90
CA MET A 133 -8.31 31.94 16.12
C MET A 133 -7.39 31.34 17.20
N PRO A 134 -7.88 30.98 18.42
CA PRO A 134 -7.07 30.27 19.40
C PRO A 134 -6.51 28.93 18.90
N MET A 135 -7.29 28.18 18.12
CA MET A 135 -6.87 26.88 17.58
C MET A 135 -5.72 27.03 16.58
N ILE A 136 -5.80 28.03 15.69
CA ILE A 136 -4.74 28.36 14.74
C ILE A 136 -3.49 28.83 15.51
N ALA A 137 -3.63 29.70 16.51
CA ALA A 137 -2.51 30.16 17.32
C ALA A 137 -1.82 29.02 18.10
N LEU A 138 -2.58 28.08 18.66
CA LEU A 138 -2.01 26.92 19.35
C LEU A 138 -1.38 25.93 18.36
N SER A 139 -1.97 25.78 17.18
CA SER A 139 -1.46 24.84 16.18
C SER A 139 -0.04 25.14 15.75
N ILE A 140 0.32 26.42 15.55
CA ILE A 140 1.65 26.77 15.04
C ILE A 140 2.74 26.44 16.08
N VAL A 141 2.42 26.59 17.37
CA VAL A 141 3.31 26.20 18.48
C VAL A 141 3.55 24.69 18.47
N LEU A 142 2.51 23.89 18.21
CA LEU A 142 2.60 22.43 18.18
C LEU A 142 3.27 21.90 16.90
N VAL A 143 3.05 22.55 15.75
CA VAL A 143 3.67 22.17 14.46
C VAL A 143 5.20 22.32 14.49
N PHE A 144 5.74 23.26 15.29
CA PHE A 144 7.19 23.44 15.45
C PHE A 144 7.85 22.47 16.42
N GLN A 145 7.10 21.61 17.10
CA GLN A 145 7.68 20.61 17.99
C GLN A 145 8.43 19.54 17.18
N LYS A 146 9.53 18.98 17.72
CA LYS A 146 10.23 17.87 17.03
C LYS A 146 9.43 16.56 17.05
N SER A 147 8.58 16.38 18.07
CA SER A 147 7.77 15.19 18.29
C SER A 147 6.69 15.03 17.21
N ARG A 148 6.74 13.92 16.45
CA ARG A 148 5.75 13.57 15.41
C ARG A 148 4.28 13.65 15.88
N PRO A 149 3.88 13.05 17.02
CA PRO A 149 2.48 13.12 17.45
C PRO A 149 2.05 14.55 17.82
N LEU A 150 2.91 15.35 18.46
CA LEU A 150 2.58 16.74 18.78
C LEU A 150 2.41 17.57 17.51
N ARG A 151 3.26 17.37 16.51
CA ARG A 151 3.10 18.00 15.19
C ARG A 151 1.78 17.59 14.54
N GLY A 152 1.43 16.30 14.60
CA GLY A 152 0.16 15.78 14.10
C GLY A 152 -1.06 16.45 14.75
N ILE A 153 -1.03 16.63 16.08
CA ILE A 153 -2.07 17.40 16.81
C ILE A 153 -2.08 18.85 16.36
N GLY A 154 -0.90 19.46 16.16
CA GLY A 154 -0.78 20.81 15.61
C GLY A 154 -1.48 20.95 14.26
N TYR A 155 -1.15 20.08 13.30
CA TYR A 155 -1.83 20.05 11.99
C TYR A 155 -3.34 19.82 12.12
N ALA A 156 -3.79 18.96 13.05
CA ALA A 156 -5.20 18.73 13.28
C ALA A 156 -5.93 20.00 13.79
N LEU A 157 -5.33 20.72 14.74
CA LEU A 157 -5.87 21.98 15.26
C LEU A 157 -5.84 23.09 14.20
N ALA A 158 -4.77 23.19 13.41
CA ALA A 158 -4.69 24.12 12.28
C ALA A 158 -5.84 23.84 11.31
N GLY A 159 -6.01 22.56 10.96
CA GLY A 159 -7.05 22.12 10.06
C GLY A 159 -8.44 22.52 10.54
N LEU A 160 -8.80 22.15 11.76
CA LEU A 160 -10.11 22.49 12.33
C LEU A 160 -10.31 24.02 12.49
N GLY A 161 -9.25 24.75 12.87
CA GLY A 161 -9.29 26.20 12.97
C GLY A 161 -9.54 26.89 11.61
N PHE A 162 -8.83 26.48 10.57
CA PHE A 162 -9.06 26.99 9.21
C PHE A 162 -10.41 26.54 8.64
N LEU A 163 -10.91 25.33 8.94
CA LEU A 163 -12.27 24.94 8.55
C LEU A 163 -13.31 25.92 9.11
N PHE A 164 -13.25 26.22 10.40
CA PHE A 164 -14.16 27.17 11.03
C PHE A 164 -14.02 28.58 10.46
N LEU A 165 -12.79 29.06 10.25
CA LEU A 165 -12.57 30.36 9.64
C LEU A 165 -13.12 30.44 8.20
N GLY A 166 -12.98 29.37 7.42
CA GLY A 166 -13.54 29.28 6.08
C GLY A 166 -15.06 29.32 6.06
N ILE A 167 -15.73 28.63 6.99
CA ILE A 167 -17.19 28.68 7.16
C ILE A 167 -17.67 30.10 7.47
N HIS A 168 -16.95 30.81 8.33
CA HIS A 168 -17.26 32.20 8.69
C HIS A 168 -17.27 33.11 7.46
N TYR A 169 -16.18 33.14 6.68
CA TYR A 169 -16.10 33.97 5.47
C TYR A 169 -17.10 33.55 4.38
N MET A 170 -17.37 32.25 4.23
CA MET A 170 -18.42 31.80 3.30
C MET A 170 -19.80 32.33 3.70
N LYS A 171 -20.10 32.38 5.01
CA LYS A 171 -21.37 32.92 5.52
C LYS A 171 -21.46 34.43 5.26
N GLU A 172 -20.43 35.19 5.63
CA GLU A 172 -20.39 36.65 5.43
C GLU A 172 -20.53 37.01 3.95
N GLY A 173 -19.80 36.33 3.06
CA GLY A 173 -19.89 36.57 1.62
C GLY A 173 -21.28 36.26 1.03
N PHE A 174 -21.95 35.20 1.48
CA PHE A 174 -23.33 34.91 1.02
C PHE A 174 -24.37 35.88 1.60
N ASP A 175 -24.18 36.34 2.83
CA ASP A 175 -25.03 37.37 3.45
C ASP A 175 -24.90 38.70 2.70
N ALA A 176 -23.67 39.10 2.31
CA ALA A 176 -23.43 40.30 1.51
C ALA A 176 -23.97 40.19 0.07
N PHE A 177 -23.84 39.00 -0.54
CA PHE A 177 -24.33 38.75 -1.90
C PHE A 177 -25.86 38.89 -2.03
N LYS A 178 -26.58 38.56 -0.95
CA LYS A 178 -28.05 38.66 -0.87
C LYS A 178 -28.57 40.06 -1.17
N ASP A 179 -27.84 41.08 -0.75
CA ASP A 179 -28.26 42.47 -0.90
C ASP A 179 -28.10 42.98 -2.35
N GLN A 180 -27.36 42.25 -3.20
CA GLN A 180 -27.09 42.62 -4.58
C GLN A 180 -27.87 41.80 -5.60
N ILE A 181 -27.92 40.47 -5.42
CA ILE A 181 -28.56 39.55 -6.38
C ILE A 181 -29.38 38.51 -5.62
N ASP A 182 -30.69 38.50 -5.88
CA ASP A 182 -31.60 37.49 -5.37
C ASP A 182 -31.60 36.26 -6.29
N LEU A 183 -30.76 35.26 -5.96
CA LEU A 183 -30.62 34.02 -6.72
C LEU A 183 -31.90 33.18 -6.76
N THR A 184 -32.83 33.40 -5.81
CA THR A 184 -34.09 32.65 -5.76
C THR A 184 -34.98 32.93 -6.96
N ARG A 185 -34.80 34.07 -7.64
CA ARG A 185 -35.52 34.41 -8.89
C ARG A 185 -35.18 33.49 -10.06
N PHE A 186 -34.03 32.83 -10.01
CA PHE A 186 -33.58 31.86 -11.00
C PHE A 186 -33.80 30.41 -10.53
N ALA A 187 -34.48 30.22 -9.39
CA ALA A 187 -34.73 28.90 -8.83
C ALA A 187 -35.64 28.08 -9.75
N LEU A 188 -35.12 26.95 -10.22
CA LEU A 188 -35.91 25.96 -10.94
C LEU A 188 -36.63 25.06 -9.94
N SER A 189 -37.91 24.78 -10.18
CA SER A 189 -38.73 23.93 -9.32
C SER A 189 -39.13 22.62 -10.01
N GLY A 190 -39.72 21.71 -9.24
CA GLY A 190 -40.19 20.41 -9.73
C GLY A 190 -39.05 19.51 -10.21
N LEU A 191 -39.38 18.57 -11.11
CA LEU A 191 -38.45 17.55 -11.59
C LEU A 191 -37.23 18.14 -12.32
N ILE A 192 -37.45 19.23 -13.07
CA ILE A 192 -36.37 19.92 -13.79
C ILE A 192 -35.37 20.51 -12.80
N GLY A 193 -35.86 21.21 -11.76
CA GLY A 193 -35.01 21.74 -10.70
C GLY A 193 -34.22 20.62 -10.03
N LEU A 194 -34.87 19.54 -9.64
CA LEU A 194 -34.24 18.39 -8.99
C LEU A 194 -33.05 17.84 -9.80
N ILE A 195 -33.24 17.61 -11.11
CA ILE A 195 -32.19 17.08 -11.99
C ILE A 195 -31.06 18.11 -12.17
N VAL A 196 -31.40 19.37 -12.46
CA VAL A 196 -30.41 20.43 -12.72
C VAL A 196 -29.55 20.65 -11.48
N TYR A 197 -30.15 20.79 -10.30
CA TYR A 197 -29.40 21.02 -9.07
C TYR A 197 -28.58 19.81 -8.64
N SER A 198 -29.00 18.58 -8.91
CA SER A 198 -28.13 17.40 -8.73
C SER A 198 -26.93 17.40 -9.67
N ILE A 199 -27.08 17.83 -10.93
CA ILE A 199 -25.95 17.97 -11.84
C ILE A 199 -25.01 19.08 -11.37
N VAL A 200 -25.56 20.22 -10.93
CA VAL A 200 -24.76 21.33 -10.37
C VAL A 200 -23.98 20.88 -9.14
N GLY A 201 -24.60 20.14 -8.22
CA GLY A 201 -23.94 19.62 -7.03
C GLY A 201 -22.81 18.64 -7.37
N MET A 202 -23.05 17.77 -8.35
CA MET A 202 -22.03 16.87 -8.88
C MET A 202 -20.85 17.66 -9.44
N PHE A 203 -21.11 18.62 -10.31
CA PHE A 203 -20.07 19.45 -10.93
C PHE A 203 -19.31 20.26 -9.87
N ALA A 204 -20.00 20.86 -8.91
CA ALA A 204 -19.39 21.58 -7.80
C ALA A 204 -18.42 20.68 -7.01
N THR A 205 -18.81 19.45 -6.68
CA THR A 205 -17.91 18.51 -6.01
C THR A 205 -16.74 18.09 -6.90
N VAL A 206 -16.93 17.93 -8.20
CA VAL A 206 -15.82 17.61 -9.12
C VAL A 206 -14.83 18.75 -9.21
N VAL A 207 -15.29 20.00 -9.28
CA VAL A 207 -14.42 21.18 -9.31
C VAL A 207 -13.67 21.32 -7.98
N MET A 208 -14.39 21.17 -6.88
CA MET A 208 -13.88 21.30 -5.52
C MET A 208 -13.01 20.12 -5.08
N GLN A 209 -13.12 18.98 -5.77
CA GLN A 209 -12.56 17.68 -5.37
C GLN A 209 -12.92 17.22 -3.94
N SER A 210 -13.93 17.86 -3.31
CA SER A 210 -14.36 17.61 -1.94
C SER A 210 -15.86 17.83 -1.79
N SER A 211 -16.59 16.77 -1.46
CA SER A 211 -18.02 16.84 -1.15
C SER A 211 -18.29 17.49 0.19
N HIS A 212 -17.36 17.45 1.15
CA HIS A 212 -17.49 18.21 2.40
C HIS A 212 -17.51 19.71 2.10
N ALA A 213 -16.56 20.21 1.32
CA ALA A 213 -16.55 21.62 0.94
C ALA A 213 -17.80 22.02 0.12
N THR A 214 -18.24 21.16 -0.80
CA THR A 214 -19.52 21.39 -1.50
C THR A 214 -20.70 21.44 -0.54
N MET A 215 -20.76 20.52 0.43
CA MET A 215 -21.83 20.48 1.42
C MET A 215 -21.85 21.71 2.32
N VAL A 216 -20.67 22.21 2.71
CA VAL A 216 -20.54 23.47 3.46
C VAL A 216 -21.09 24.64 2.64
N LEU A 217 -20.71 24.73 1.37
CA LEU A 217 -21.21 25.78 0.47
C LEU A 217 -22.73 25.73 0.31
N ILE A 218 -23.31 24.52 0.20
CA ILE A 218 -24.77 24.32 0.14
C ILE A 218 -25.43 24.78 1.45
N LEU A 219 -24.87 24.40 2.59
CA LEU A 219 -25.41 24.76 3.91
C LEU A 219 -25.36 26.27 4.17
N THR A 220 -24.25 26.92 3.82
CA THR A 220 -24.11 28.38 3.99
C THR A 220 -25.05 29.13 3.05
N ALA A 221 -25.16 28.72 1.78
CA ALA A 221 -26.11 29.30 0.84
C ALA A 221 -27.57 29.12 1.28
N LEU A 222 -27.92 27.95 1.82
CA LEU A 222 -29.26 27.67 2.36
C LEU A 222 -29.55 28.56 3.58
N ALA A 223 -28.59 28.69 4.50
CA ALA A 223 -28.73 29.51 5.69
C ALA A 223 -28.87 31.01 5.37
N ALA A 224 -28.19 31.49 4.33
CA ALA A 224 -28.34 32.86 3.82
C ALA A 224 -29.64 33.09 3.03
N GLY A 225 -30.41 32.02 2.75
CA GLY A 225 -31.64 32.06 1.97
C GLY A 225 -31.42 32.21 0.45
N GLN A 226 -30.22 31.90 -0.04
CA GLN A 226 -29.87 31.99 -1.46
C GLN A 226 -30.34 30.80 -2.29
N ILE A 227 -30.60 29.66 -1.64
CA ILE A 227 -31.18 28.47 -2.26
C ILE A 227 -32.34 27.95 -1.42
N SER A 228 -33.35 27.36 -2.08
CA SER A 228 -34.44 26.69 -1.37
C SER A 228 -33.97 25.39 -0.75
N TYR A 229 -34.71 24.90 0.25
CA TYR A 229 -34.45 23.62 0.88
C TYR A 229 -34.47 22.47 -0.14
N GLU A 230 -35.44 22.46 -1.06
CA GLU A 230 -35.55 21.44 -2.11
C GLU A 230 -34.32 21.43 -3.04
N ASN A 231 -33.81 22.60 -3.42
CA ASN A 231 -32.61 22.72 -4.25
C ASN A 231 -31.37 22.26 -3.49
N ALA A 232 -31.30 22.54 -2.18
CA ALA A 232 -30.23 22.07 -1.32
C ALA A 232 -30.20 20.53 -1.19
N LEU A 233 -31.37 19.88 -1.07
CA LEU A 233 -31.47 18.41 -1.10
C LEU A 233 -30.91 17.85 -2.42
N ALA A 234 -31.31 18.43 -3.55
CA ALA A 234 -30.87 18.03 -4.88
C ALA A 234 -29.35 18.20 -5.07
N LEU A 235 -28.80 19.34 -4.64
CA LEU A 235 -27.36 19.63 -4.66
C LEU A 235 -26.58 18.62 -3.81
N ALA A 236 -27.07 18.28 -2.62
CA ALA A 236 -26.42 17.31 -1.74
C ALA A 236 -26.39 15.88 -2.36
N ILE A 237 -27.47 15.46 -3.02
CA ILE A 237 -27.49 14.20 -3.79
C ILE A 237 -26.40 14.24 -4.89
N GLY A 238 -26.34 15.35 -5.63
CA GLY A 238 -25.33 15.58 -6.65
C GLY A 238 -23.90 15.48 -6.13
N ALA A 239 -23.62 16.14 -5.01
CA ALA A 239 -22.30 16.17 -4.38
C ALA A 239 -21.78 14.76 -4.01
N ASN A 240 -22.68 13.88 -3.54
CA ASN A 240 -22.34 12.49 -3.28
C ASN A 240 -21.95 11.73 -4.56
N ILE A 241 -22.63 11.96 -5.68
CA ILE A 241 -22.21 11.37 -6.97
C ILE A 241 -20.85 11.93 -7.39
N GLY A 242 -20.65 13.24 -7.28
CA GLY A 242 -19.40 13.91 -7.66
C GLY A 242 -18.17 13.38 -6.92
N THR A 243 -18.34 12.93 -5.67
CA THR A 243 -17.27 12.31 -4.87
C THR A 243 -16.66 11.08 -5.55
N THR A 244 -17.39 10.38 -6.41
CA THR A 244 -16.89 9.17 -7.07
C THR A 244 -15.76 9.46 -8.08
N ILE A 245 -15.68 10.70 -8.59
CA ILE A 245 -14.65 11.10 -9.54
C ILE A 245 -13.26 11.05 -8.93
N THR A 246 -13.10 11.40 -7.65
CA THR A 246 -11.80 11.33 -6.96
C THR A 246 -11.31 9.88 -6.85
N ALA A 247 -12.20 8.94 -6.54
CA ALA A 247 -11.89 7.51 -6.50
C ALA A 247 -11.54 6.97 -7.90
N ILE A 248 -12.23 7.43 -8.95
CA ILE A 248 -11.91 7.08 -10.34
C ILE A 248 -10.51 7.57 -10.71
N ILE A 249 -10.19 8.84 -10.43
CA ILE A 249 -8.86 9.42 -10.65
C ILE A 249 -7.80 8.63 -9.87
N GLY A 250 -8.03 8.36 -8.59
CA GLY A 250 -7.12 7.58 -7.74
C GLY A 250 -6.91 6.14 -8.22
N SER A 251 -7.88 5.56 -8.93
CA SER A 251 -7.77 4.21 -9.49
C SER A 251 -7.00 4.13 -10.82
N LEU A 252 -6.66 5.25 -11.46
CA LEU A 252 -5.95 5.25 -12.74
C LEU A 252 -4.58 4.59 -12.64
N GLY A 253 -3.87 4.85 -11.54
CA GLY A 253 -2.57 4.25 -11.21
C GLY A 253 -2.66 2.91 -10.44
N ALA A 254 -3.87 2.38 -10.21
CA ALA A 254 -4.10 1.19 -9.42
C ALA A 254 -4.22 -0.09 -10.27
N ASN A 255 -4.03 -1.25 -9.64
CA ASN A 255 -4.26 -2.54 -10.29
C ASN A 255 -5.77 -2.84 -10.48
N HIS A 256 -6.09 -4.02 -11.01
CA HIS A 256 -7.47 -4.43 -11.29
C HIS A 256 -8.37 -4.39 -10.05
N GLN A 257 -7.85 -4.69 -8.85
CA GLN A 257 -8.62 -4.61 -7.60
C GLN A 257 -8.96 -3.17 -7.22
N GLY A 258 -8.00 -2.24 -7.34
CA GLY A 258 -8.25 -0.81 -7.12
C GLY A 258 -9.31 -0.24 -8.07
N LYS A 259 -9.29 -0.66 -9.34
CA LYS A 259 -10.31 -0.29 -10.33
C LYS A 259 -11.70 -0.86 -10.00
N ARG A 260 -11.77 -2.10 -9.51
CA ARG A 260 -13.03 -2.70 -9.01
C ARG A 260 -13.61 -1.89 -7.86
N LEU A 261 -12.78 -1.44 -6.91
CA LEU A 261 -13.23 -0.62 -5.78
C LEU A 261 -13.77 0.74 -6.22
N ALA A 262 -13.09 1.44 -7.14
CA ALA A 262 -13.58 2.70 -7.69
C ALA A 262 -14.93 2.54 -8.42
N LEU A 263 -15.07 1.46 -9.20
CA LEU A 263 -16.35 1.11 -9.83
C LEU A 263 -17.43 0.78 -8.80
N ALA A 264 -17.08 0.09 -7.71
CA ALA A 264 -18.01 -0.19 -6.61
C ALA A 264 -18.54 1.10 -5.99
N HIS A 265 -17.66 2.09 -5.76
CA HIS A 265 -18.02 3.39 -5.23
C HIS A 265 -18.94 4.15 -6.19
N LEU A 266 -18.63 4.15 -7.49
CA LEU A 266 -19.47 4.75 -8.51
C LEU A 266 -20.88 4.14 -8.56
N ILE A 267 -20.98 2.81 -8.57
CA ILE A 267 -22.25 2.09 -8.58
C ILE A 267 -23.06 2.42 -7.32
N PHE A 268 -22.42 2.38 -6.15
CA PHE A 268 -23.05 2.67 -4.87
C PHE A 268 -23.68 4.08 -4.83
N ASN A 269 -22.91 5.12 -5.16
CA ASN A 269 -23.41 6.50 -5.09
C ASN A 269 -24.42 6.81 -6.19
N THR A 270 -24.24 6.27 -7.41
CA THR A 270 -25.19 6.49 -8.50
C THR A 270 -26.53 5.82 -8.22
N LEU A 271 -26.52 4.58 -7.73
CA LEU A 271 -27.75 3.86 -7.37
C LEU A 271 -28.46 4.54 -6.20
N THR A 272 -27.72 4.89 -5.13
CA THR A 272 -28.29 5.55 -3.96
C THR A 272 -28.88 6.91 -4.34
N ALA A 273 -28.19 7.71 -5.16
CA ALA A 273 -28.69 8.97 -5.67
C ALA A 273 -29.95 8.80 -6.52
N GLY A 274 -29.96 7.83 -7.46
CA GLY A 274 -31.13 7.54 -8.29
C GLY A 274 -32.36 7.18 -7.45
N LEU A 275 -32.18 6.33 -6.43
CA LEU A 275 -33.27 6.00 -5.50
C LEU A 275 -33.72 7.23 -4.68
N ALA A 276 -32.78 8.05 -4.21
CA ALA A 276 -33.12 9.25 -3.46
C ALA A 276 -33.92 10.27 -4.29
N LEU A 277 -33.59 10.41 -5.57
CA LEU A 277 -34.34 11.27 -6.49
C LEU A 277 -35.76 10.74 -6.75
N ILE A 278 -35.90 9.41 -6.93
CA ILE A 278 -37.22 8.78 -7.14
C ILE A 278 -38.10 8.93 -5.90
N PHE A 279 -37.53 8.74 -4.70
CA PHE A 279 -38.26 8.77 -3.43
C PHE A 279 -38.06 10.08 -2.66
N ILE A 280 -37.80 11.19 -3.35
CA ILE A 280 -37.41 12.45 -2.71
C ILE A 280 -38.48 12.99 -1.75
N VAL A 281 -39.76 12.79 -2.08
CA VAL A 281 -40.89 13.21 -1.24
C VAL A 281 -40.92 12.39 0.05
N GLN A 282 -40.83 11.05 -0.06
CA GLN A 282 -40.83 10.16 1.10
C GLN A 282 -39.59 10.37 1.98
N LEU A 283 -38.44 10.67 1.36
CA LEU A 283 -37.22 11.03 2.08
C LEU A 283 -37.39 12.33 2.86
N ARG A 284 -38.01 13.35 2.27
CA ARG A 284 -38.34 14.60 2.96
C ARG A 284 -39.26 14.35 4.15
N ASP A 285 -40.31 13.57 3.98
CA ASP A 285 -41.25 13.25 5.06
C ASP A 285 -40.54 12.49 6.21
N ALA A 286 -39.65 11.56 5.86
CA ALA A 286 -38.83 10.85 6.85
C ALA A 286 -37.89 11.80 7.60
N VAL A 287 -37.27 12.76 6.90
CA VAL A 287 -36.44 13.79 7.52
C VAL A 287 -37.25 14.66 8.46
N ASP A 288 -38.41 15.14 8.04
CA ASP A 288 -39.29 15.96 8.89
C ASP A 288 -39.73 15.20 10.15
N ALA A 289 -40.09 13.93 10.02
CA ALA A 289 -40.45 13.07 11.15
C ALA A 289 -39.27 12.82 12.11
N ILE A 290 -38.08 12.49 11.57
CA ILE A 290 -36.88 12.27 12.38
C ILE A 290 -36.46 13.57 13.07
N SER A 291 -36.47 14.70 12.34
CA SER A 291 -36.15 16.01 12.89
C SER A 291 -37.10 16.41 14.02
N ALA A 292 -38.40 16.18 13.87
CA ALA A 292 -39.37 16.41 14.95
C ALA A 292 -39.08 15.52 16.18
N LEU A 293 -38.73 14.25 15.96
CA LEU A 293 -38.40 13.32 17.05
C LEU A 293 -37.18 13.75 17.86
N VAL A 294 -36.17 14.33 17.22
CA VAL A 294 -34.95 14.81 17.89
C VAL A 294 -35.01 16.29 18.32
N GLY A 295 -36.18 16.94 18.18
CA GLY A 295 -36.40 18.32 18.63
C GLY A 295 -35.82 19.41 17.74
N ILE A 296 -35.56 19.13 16.46
CA ILE A 296 -35.14 20.14 15.48
C ILE A 296 -36.36 20.97 15.07
N ALA A 297 -36.23 22.30 15.08
CA ALA A 297 -37.31 23.20 14.75
C ALA A 297 -37.79 23.03 13.28
N PRO A 298 -39.10 23.24 12.99
CA PRO A 298 -39.65 23.01 11.65
C PRO A 298 -39.00 23.85 10.53
N ASP A 299 -38.51 25.03 10.87
CA ASP A 299 -37.89 26.02 9.99
C ASP A 299 -36.35 25.94 9.96
N ASP A 300 -35.76 25.02 10.71
CA ASP A 300 -34.31 24.81 10.76
C ASP A 300 -33.82 23.93 9.60
N TYR A 301 -33.88 24.48 8.40
CA TYR A 301 -33.54 23.77 7.17
C TYR A 301 -32.07 23.34 7.11
N ALA A 302 -31.16 24.03 7.80
CA ALA A 302 -29.75 23.64 7.87
C ALA A 302 -29.57 22.32 8.64
N LEU A 303 -30.15 22.19 9.84
CA LEU A 303 -30.11 20.91 10.57
C LEU A 303 -30.91 19.82 9.86
N LYS A 304 -32.06 20.15 9.26
CA LYS A 304 -32.82 19.19 8.44
C LYS A 304 -32.02 18.69 7.25
N LEU A 305 -31.18 19.52 6.63
CA LEU A 305 -30.30 19.09 5.55
C LEU A 305 -29.20 18.14 6.03
N ALA A 306 -28.66 18.33 7.24
CA ALA A 306 -27.72 17.38 7.86
C ALA A 306 -28.39 16.02 8.18
N VAL A 307 -29.63 16.05 8.68
CA VAL A 307 -30.46 14.85 8.88
C VAL A 307 -30.71 14.15 7.53
N PHE A 308 -31.10 14.90 6.50
CA PHE A 308 -31.28 14.36 5.15
C PHE A 308 -30.03 13.66 4.65
N HIS A 309 -28.86 14.29 4.73
CA HIS A 309 -27.61 13.70 4.27
C HIS A 309 -27.29 12.40 5.02
N THR A 310 -27.59 12.35 6.32
CA THR A 310 -27.45 11.14 7.15
C THR A 310 -28.37 10.02 6.71
N VAL A 311 -29.68 10.31 6.59
CA VAL A 311 -30.71 9.34 6.18
C VAL A 311 -30.42 8.81 4.78
N PHE A 312 -30.05 9.69 3.87
CA PHE A 312 -29.70 9.37 2.49
C PHE A 312 -28.52 8.39 2.39
N ASN A 313 -27.40 8.66 3.07
CA ASN A 313 -26.24 7.77 3.04
C ASN A 313 -26.51 6.44 3.76
N LEU A 314 -27.24 6.48 4.89
CA LEU A 314 -27.61 5.28 5.62
C LEU A 314 -28.54 4.38 4.78
N LEU A 315 -29.51 4.97 4.08
CA LEU A 315 -30.39 4.27 3.15
C LEU A 315 -29.58 3.54 2.07
N GLY A 316 -28.59 4.21 1.48
CA GLY A 316 -27.69 3.61 0.50
C GLY A 316 -27.01 2.36 1.04
N VAL A 317 -26.41 2.45 2.24
CA VAL A 317 -25.74 1.31 2.88
C VAL A 317 -26.72 0.19 3.19
N VAL A 318 -27.87 0.49 3.80
CA VAL A 318 -28.89 -0.51 4.14
C VAL A 318 -29.40 -1.24 2.91
N ILE A 319 -29.63 -0.52 1.81
CA ILE A 319 -30.09 -1.12 0.55
C ILE A 319 -29.00 -1.96 -0.10
N MET A 320 -27.74 -1.50 -0.11
CA MET A 320 -26.67 -2.16 -0.84
C MET A 320 -26.04 -3.33 -0.07
N LEU A 321 -26.12 -3.34 1.26
CA LEU A 321 -25.49 -4.36 2.10
C LEU A 321 -25.97 -5.81 1.78
N PRO A 322 -27.28 -6.10 1.59
CA PRO A 322 -27.75 -7.42 1.16
C PRO A 322 -27.22 -7.84 -0.23
N PHE A 323 -26.85 -6.88 -1.07
CA PHE A 323 -26.35 -7.12 -2.43
C PHE A 323 -24.82 -7.07 -2.52
N LEU A 324 -24.10 -6.88 -1.41
CA LEU A 324 -22.64 -6.72 -1.40
C LEU A 324 -21.92 -7.84 -2.15
N GLN A 325 -22.25 -9.10 -1.88
CA GLN A 325 -21.63 -10.25 -2.56
C GLN A 325 -22.00 -10.32 -4.05
N ARG A 326 -23.19 -9.83 -4.44
CA ARG A 326 -23.60 -9.78 -5.85
C ARG A 326 -22.86 -8.65 -6.58
N LEU A 327 -22.67 -7.52 -5.92
CA LEU A 327 -21.85 -6.41 -6.41
C LEU A 327 -20.41 -6.88 -6.64
N VAL A 328 -19.78 -7.52 -5.65
CA VAL A 328 -18.40 -8.03 -5.80
C VAL A 328 -18.26 -8.99 -6.98
N ARG A 329 -19.16 -9.96 -7.13
CA ARG A 329 -19.17 -10.86 -8.29
C ARG A 329 -19.40 -10.14 -9.62
N LEU A 330 -20.21 -9.08 -9.63
CA LEU A 330 -20.39 -8.24 -10.82
C LEU A 330 -19.09 -7.51 -11.17
N LEU A 331 -18.40 -6.95 -10.18
CA LEU A 331 -17.13 -6.23 -10.36
C LEU A 331 -16.04 -7.18 -10.90
N GLU A 332 -15.94 -8.38 -10.34
CA GLU A 332 -15.00 -9.42 -10.79
C GLU A 332 -15.26 -9.87 -12.23
N ARG A 333 -16.53 -9.93 -12.65
CA ARG A 333 -16.89 -10.24 -14.04
C ARG A 333 -16.64 -9.08 -14.99
N ARG A 334 -16.82 -7.83 -14.55
CA ARG A 334 -16.67 -6.64 -15.39
C ARG A 334 -15.21 -6.24 -15.58
N ILE A 335 -14.40 -6.43 -14.55
CA ILE A 335 -12.96 -6.20 -14.58
C ILE A 335 -12.35 -7.56 -14.24
N ALA A 336 -12.02 -8.34 -15.26
CA ALA A 336 -11.46 -9.69 -15.07
C ALA A 336 -10.09 -9.62 -14.38
N ASP A 337 -9.75 -10.68 -13.65
CA ASP A 337 -8.36 -10.85 -13.22
C ASP A 337 -7.48 -10.96 -14.48
N PRO A 338 -6.33 -10.28 -14.51
CA PRO A 338 -5.38 -10.50 -15.59
C PRO A 338 -5.00 -11.98 -15.61
N GLN A 339 -4.83 -12.55 -16.80
CA GLN A 339 -4.28 -13.91 -16.94
C GLN A 339 -2.96 -13.98 -16.14
N PRO A 340 -2.67 -15.08 -15.40
CA PRO A 340 -1.44 -15.22 -14.65
C PRO A 340 -0.22 -15.17 -15.59
N ASP A 341 0.28 -13.98 -15.85
CA ASP A 341 1.53 -13.77 -16.56
C ASP A 341 2.63 -13.69 -15.50
N VAL A 342 3.31 -14.82 -15.31
CA VAL A 342 4.45 -14.95 -14.39
C VAL A 342 5.62 -14.02 -14.75
N SER A 343 5.56 -13.35 -15.90
CA SER A 343 6.56 -12.43 -16.43
C SER A 343 6.32 -10.96 -16.02
N ARG A 344 5.15 -10.65 -15.45
CA ARG A 344 4.77 -9.25 -15.14
C ARG A 344 4.70 -8.99 -13.65
N PRO A 345 5.04 -7.76 -13.23
CA PRO A 345 4.86 -7.37 -11.83
C PRO A 345 3.39 -7.42 -11.45
N ARG A 346 3.12 -7.87 -10.21
CA ARG A 346 1.76 -8.07 -9.69
C ARG A 346 1.34 -6.98 -8.71
N TYR A 347 2.29 -6.53 -7.89
CA TYR A 347 2.04 -5.65 -6.75
C TYR A 347 2.57 -4.24 -7.00
N LEU A 348 3.56 -4.08 -7.89
CA LEU A 348 4.12 -2.78 -8.22
C LEU A 348 3.17 -1.97 -9.12
N ASN A 349 2.55 -0.93 -8.54
CA ASN A 349 1.69 0.01 -9.24
C ASN A 349 1.76 1.38 -8.56
N GLU A 350 1.45 2.46 -9.30
CA GLU A 350 1.58 3.84 -8.80
C GLU A 350 0.74 4.09 -7.53
N ALA A 351 -0.43 3.46 -7.41
CA ALA A 351 -1.27 3.62 -6.23
C ALA A 351 -0.63 3.03 -4.96
N ALA A 352 0.23 2.01 -5.08
CA ALA A 352 0.97 1.45 -3.95
C ALA A 352 2.04 2.43 -3.43
N ASP A 353 2.50 3.37 -4.26
CA ASP A 353 3.52 4.34 -3.86
C ASP A 353 2.98 5.42 -2.90
N GLU A 354 1.67 5.57 -2.79
CA GLU A 354 1.04 6.72 -2.12
C GLU A 354 1.38 6.78 -0.62
N PHE A 355 1.48 5.61 0.02
CA PHE A 355 1.82 5.51 1.44
C PHE A 355 3.11 4.71 1.64
N PRO A 356 4.00 5.13 2.56
CA PRO A 356 5.27 4.44 2.80
C PRO A 356 5.11 2.95 3.12
N GLN A 357 4.09 2.56 3.90
CA GLN A 357 3.87 1.15 4.25
C GLN A 357 3.38 0.33 3.07
N THR A 358 2.46 0.85 2.27
CA THR A 358 1.95 0.12 1.10
C THR A 358 3.04 -0.10 0.06
N LEU A 359 3.98 0.85 -0.03
CA LEU A 359 5.15 0.78 -0.89
C LEU A 359 6.07 -0.36 -0.47
N GLU A 360 6.50 -0.40 0.79
CA GLU A 360 7.39 -1.44 1.32
C GLU A 360 6.76 -2.83 1.16
N ILE A 361 5.48 -2.97 1.50
CA ILE A 361 4.76 -4.23 1.41
C ILE A 361 4.59 -4.70 -0.04
N ALA A 362 4.26 -3.78 -0.96
CA ALA A 362 4.14 -4.10 -2.38
C ALA A 362 5.49 -4.57 -2.94
N LEU A 363 6.58 -3.90 -2.56
CA LEU A 363 7.93 -4.29 -2.96
C LEU A 363 8.31 -5.65 -2.38
N SER A 364 8.05 -5.88 -1.10
CA SER A 364 8.32 -7.14 -0.40
C SER A 364 7.59 -8.32 -1.05
N LYS A 365 6.31 -8.14 -1.43
CA LYS A 365 5.55 -9.16 -2.15
C LYS A 365 6.06 -9.39 -3.58
N GLU A 366 6.54 -8.33 -4.24
CA GLU A 366 7.13 -8.48 -5.58
C GLU A 366 8.49 -9.20 -5.54
N VAL A 367 9.32 -8.94 -4.53
CA VAL A 367 10.57 -9.67 -4.31
C VAL A 367 10.30 -11.16 -4.06
N LEU A 368 9.27 -11.50 -3.29
CA LEU A 368 8.85 -12.89 -3.13
C LEU A 368 8.35 -13.49 -4.46
N HIS A 369 7.59 -12.71 -5.25
CA HIS A 369 7.17 -13.16 -6.59
C HIS A 369 8.36 -13.39 -7.55
N LEU A 370 9.39 -12.57 -7.47
CA LEU A 370 10.65 -12.76 -8.18
C LEU A 370 11.35 -14.05 -7.72
N TYR A 371 11.43 -14.29 -6.41
CA TYR A 371 12.01 -15.51 -5.84
C TYR A 371 11.28 -16.77 -6.34
N GLU A 372 9.94 -16.77 -6.33
CA GLU A 372 9.13 -17.90 -6.83
C GLU A 372 9.42 -18.22 -8.31
N ASN A 373 9.59 -17.20 -9.14
CA ASN A 373 9.99 -17.39 -10.53
C ASN A 373 11.44 -17.88 -10.64
N ALA A 374 12.35 -17.29 -9.88
CA ALA A 374 13.76 -17.61 -9.90
C ALA A 374 14.04 -19.05 -9.46
N ILE A 375 13.38 -19.53 -8.39
CA ILE A 375 13.63 -20.87 -7.86
C ILE A 375 13.17 -21.97 -8.81
N GLU A 376 12.08 -21.75 -9.56
CA GLU A 376 11.66 -22.65 -10.62
C GLU A 376 12.73 -22.75 -11.73
N LEU A 377 13.27 -21.61 -12.17
CA LEU A 377 14.36 -21.58 -13.16
C LEU A 377 15.66 -22.21 -12.64
N ILE A 378 16.00 -21.99 -11.36
CA ILE A 378 17.18 -22.56 -10.71
C ILE A 378 17.08 -24.09 -10.70
N LEU A 379 15.96 -24.63 -10.21
CA LEU A 379 15.76 -26.09 -10.13
C LEU A 379 15.69 -26.73 -11.52
N HIS A 380 14.95 -26.13 -12.46
CA HIS A 380 14.91 -26.63 -13.84
C HIS A 380 16.28 -26.54 -14.52
N GLY A 381 17.03 -25.46 -14.25
CA GLY A 381 18.41 -25.28 -14.71
C GLY A 381 19.36 -26.36 -14.18
N LEU A 382 19.11 -26.85 -12.96
CA LEU A 382 19.79 -28.00 -12.36
C LEU A 382 19.24 -29.36 -12.82
N ASN A 383 18.32 -29.37 -13.79
CA ASN A 383 17.64 -30.58 -14.26
C ASN A 383 16.84 -31.28 -13.14
N LEU A 384 16.11 -30.51 -12.34
CA LEU A 384 15.27 -30.98 -11.25
C LEU A 384 13.86 -30.39 -11.39
N HIS A 385 12.83 -31.19 -11.20
CA HIS A 385 11.45 -30.70 -11.16
C HIS A 385 11.16 -30.08 -9.80
N GLN A 386 10.69 -28.83 -9.79
CA GLN A 386 10.37 -28.11 -8.55
C GLN A 386 9.38 -28.89 -7.67
N ASN A 387 8.29 -29.37 -8.24
CA ASN A 387 7.24 -30.08 -7.52
C ASN A 387 7.75 -31.37 -6.84
N GLU A 388 8.70 -32.07 -7.46
CA GLU A 388 9.27 -33.30 -6.89
C GLU A 388 10.23 -33.01 -5.74
N ILE A 389 11.08 -31.98 -5.89
CA ILE A 389 12.02 -31.55 -4.85
C ILE A 389 11.28 -31.00 -3.63
N PHE A 390 10.17 -30.30 -3.87
CA PHE A 390 9.37 -29.67 -2.83
C PHE A 390 8.40 -30.63 -2.11
N ALA A 391 8.26 -31.86 -2.60
CA ALA A 391 7.39 -32.89 -2.02
C ALA A 391 8.18 -34.10 -1.47
N THR A 392 9.50 -34.14 -1.62
CA THR A 392 10.31 -35.30 -1.21
C THR A 392 10.77 -35.21 0.25
N ASP A 393 10.83 -36.35 0.92
CA ASP A 393 11.49 -36.50 2.22
C ASP A 393 13.01 -36.69 2.07
N ASN A 394 13.49 -37.04 0.88
CA ASN A 394 14.91 -37.30 0.61
C ASN A 394 15.35 -36.65 -0.71
N VAL A 395 15.89 -35.43 -0.58
CA VAL A 395 16.37 -34.61 -1.71
C VAL A 395 17.44 -35.35 -2.52
N ALA A 396 18.44 -35.94 -1.85
CA ALA A 396 19.55 -36.64 -2.51
C ALA A 396 19.08 -37.86 -3.34
N ALA A 397 18.06 -38.58 -2.86
CA ALA A 397 17.47 -39.69 -3.60
C ALA A 397 16.69 -39.19 -4.84
N THR A 398 15.93 -38.11 -4.71
CA THR A 398 15.18 -37.50 -5.83
C THR A 398 16.14 -36.96 -6.90
N VAL A 399 17.20 -36.25 -6.51
CA VAL A 399 18.23 -35.74 -7.43
C VAL A 399 18.86 -36.87 -8.24
N ARG A 400 19.19 -37.99 -7.58
CA ARG A 400 19.78 -39.17 -8.24
C ARG A 400 18.83 -39.86 -9.23
N LYS A 401 17.52 -39.75 -9.02
CA LYS A 401 16.48 -40.26 -9.93
C LYS A 401 16.20 -39.31 -11.11
N SER A 402 16.42 -38.01 -10.93
CA SER A 402 16.17 -37.00 -11.97
C SER A 402 17.27 -36.98 -13.03
N ARG A 403 17.07 -37.75 -14.11
CA ARG A 403 18.02 -37.92 -15.23
C ARG A 403 17.46 -37.49 -16.58
N ALA A 404 16.13 -37.46 -16.74
CA ALA A 404 15.52 -37.01 -17.98
C ALA A 404 15.86 -35.52 -18.21
N PRO A 405 16.34 -35.13 -19.40
CA PRO A 405 16.62 -33.74 -19.68
C PRO A 405 15.32 -32.94 -19.73
N LEU A 406 15.26 -31.89 -18.93
CA LEU A 406 14.18 -30.90 -18.96
C LEU A 406 14.39 -29.95 -20.15
N GLU A 407 13.46 -29.96 -21.10
CA GLU A 407 13.42 -28.94 -22.15
C GLU A 407 13.00 -27.61 -21.53
N LEU A 408 13.98 -26.71 -21.36
CA LEU A 408 13.76 -25.35 -20.89
C LEU A 408 14.73 -24.43 -21.62
N ASP A 409 14.20 -23.42 -22.29
CA ASP A 409 15.00 -22.27 -22.71
C ASP A 409 15.22 -21.36 -21.50
N LEU A 410 16.29 -21.65 -20.76
CA LEU A 410 16.66 -20.90 -19.56
C LEU A 410 16.98 -19.43 -19.87
N ALA A 411 17.45 -19.12 -21.08
CA ALA A 411 17.75 -17.75 -21.48
C ALA A 411 16.46 -16.95 -21.67
N ASN A 412 15.49 -17.50 -22.41
CA ASN A 412 14.18 -16.88 -22.57
C ASN A 412 13.40 -16.83 -21.25
N GLY A 413 13.48 -17.89 -20.43
CA GLY A 413 12.90 -17.89 -19.09
C GLY A 413 13.45 -16.76 -18.22
N TYR A 414 14.78 -16.55 -18.22
CA TYR A 414 15.41 -15.48 -17.46
C TYR A 414 14.97 -14.10 -17.95
N GLU A 415 15.00 -13.85 -19.26
CA GLU A 415 14.65 -12.55 -19.82
C GLU A 415 13.19 -12.18 -19.56
N ASN A 416 12.26 -13.14 -19.71
CA ASN A 416 10.83 -12.87 -19.56
C ASN A 416 10.38 -12.92 -18.10
N ARG A 417 10.82 -13.90 -17.30
CA ARG A 417 10.24 -14.16 -15.97
C ARG A 417 11.00 -13.55 -14.81
N VAL A 418 12.30 -13.30 -14.97
CA VAL A 418 13.18 -12.83 -13.89
C VAL A 418 13.58 -11.39 -14.12
N LYS A 419 14.13 -11.08 -15.30
CA LYS A 419 14.65 -9.74 -15.62
C LYS A 419 13.55 -8.69 -15.69
N THR A 420 12.39 -9.01 -16.27
CA THR A 420 11.26 -8.08 -16.34
C THR A 420 10.78 -7.66 -14.94
N ILE A 421 10.61 -8.61 -14.02
CA ILE A 421 10.20 -8.31 -12.63
C ILE A 421 11.30 -7.55 -11.90
N TYR A 422 12.56 -7.97 -12.02
CA TYR A 422 13.69 -7.27 -11.40
C TYR A 422 13.82 -5.82 -11.87
N SER A 423 13.67 -5.57 -13.18
CA SER A 423 13.66 -4.20 -13.72
C SER A 423 12.53 -3.36 -13.12
N ALA A 424 11.34 -3.94 -12.95
CA ALA A 424 10.23 -3.25 -12.30
C ALA A 424 10.50 -2.95 -10.82
N ILE A 425 11.14 -3.88 -10.09
CA ILE A 425 11.59 -3.68 -8.69
C ILE A 425 12.60 -2.52 -8.61
N VAL A 426 13.60 -2.48 -9.49
CA VAL A 426 14.60 -1.40 -9.52
C VAL A 426 13.95 -0.04 -9.84
N GLU A 427 13.07 0.01 -10.83
CA GLU A 427 12.33 1.22 -11.18
C GLU A 427 11.47 1.72 -10.01
N PHE A 428 10.74 0.82 -9.37
CA PHE A 428 9.87 1.12 -8.25
C PHE A 428 10.65 1.61 -7.02
N ALA A 429 11.74 0.91 -6.65
CA ALA A 429 12.60 1.29 -5.54
C ALA A 429 13.29 2.65 -5.77
N THR A 430 13.70 2.93 -7.02
CA THR A 430 14.29 4.23 -7.38
C THR A 430 13.26 5.36 -7.22
N ARG A 431 12.05 5.16 -7.73
CA ARG A 431 10.94 6.11 -7.59
C ARG A 431 10.53 6.34 -6.13
N ALA A 432 10.66 5.31 -5.29
CA ALA A 432 10.44 5.41 -3.85
C ALA A 432 11.48 6.30 -3.16
N GLY A 433 12.75 6.22 -3.59
CA GLY A 433 13.86 7.05 -3.08
C GLY A 433 13.68 8.55 -3.30
N ASP A 434 12.93 8.95 -4.33
CA ASP A 434 12.57 10.35 -4.58
C ASP A 434 11.55 10.90 -3.57
N LYS A 435 10.87 10.02 -2.82
CA LYS A 435 9.89 10.41 -1.80
C LYS A 435 10.57 10.63 -0.45
N ARG A 436 10.06 11.58 0.34
CA ARG A 436 10.49 11.77 1.74
C ARG A 436 9.96 10.63 2.62
N LEU A 437 10.57 9.46 2.50
CA LEU A 437 10.24 8.28 3.30
C LEU A 437 10.82 8.40 4.71
N PRO A 438 10.18 7.80 5.73
CA PRO A 438 10.85 7.54 7.01
C PRO A 438 12.14 6.74 6.77
N PRO A 439 13.24 7.02 7.50
CA PRO A 439 14.54 6.34 7.30
C PRO A 439 14.42 4.81 7.32
N GLU A 440 13.72 4.26 8.31
CA GLU A 440 13.47 2.82 8.46
C GLU A 440 12.84 2.19 7.19
N ILE A 441 11.92 2.89 6.53
CA ILE A 441 11.26 2.40 5.31
C ILE A 441 12.18 2.57 4.10
N ALA A 442 12.94 3.65 4.04
CA ALA A 442 13.89 3.87 2.96
C ALA A 442 14.99 2.78 2.95
N ASP A 443 15.56 2.50 4.13
CA ASP A 443 16.58 1.45 4.30
C ASP A 443 16.00 0.10 3.87
N ARG A 444 14.78 -0.23 4.31
CA ARG A 444 14.11 -1.46 3.93
C ARG A 444 13.86 -1.59 2.43
N VAL A 445 13.52 -0.50 1.75
CA VAL A 445 13.32 -0.49 0.29
C VAL A 445 14.63 -0.80 -0.44
N TYR A 446 15.77 -0.29 0.04
CA TYR A 446 17.08 -0.60 -0.52
C TYR A 446 17.49 -2.05 -0.26
N GLU A 447 17.29 -2.54 0.98
CA GLU A 447 17.51 -3.96 1.31
C GLU A 447 16.72 -4.89 0.39
N LEU A 448 15.43 -4.63 0.18
CA LEU A 448 14.57 -5.45 -0.70
C LEU A 448 15.04 -5.43 -2.16
N ARG A 449 15.57 -4.29 -2.64
CA ARG A 449 16.17 -4.20 -3.98
C ARG A 449 17.44 -5.05 -4.06
N ASP A 450 18.24 -5.05 -3.02
CA ASP A 450 19.49 -5.80 -2.97
C ASP A 450 19.21 -7.32 -2.88
N VAL A 451 18.21 -7.74 -2.08
CA VAL A 451 17.66 -9.12 -2.10
C VAL A 451 17.22 -9.53 -3.51
N ALA A 452 16.53 -8.64 -4.23
CA ALA A 452 16.12 -8.92 -5.61
C ALA A 452 17.32 -9.13 -6.55
N SER A 453 18.40 -8.36 -6.35
CA SER A 453 19.65 -8.50 -7.09
C SER A 453 20.32 -9.85 -6.82
N ASP A 454 20.37 -10.29 -5.56
CA ASP A 454 20.96 -11.59 -5.19
C ASP A 454 20.21 -12.75 -5.81
N ILE A 455 18.86 -12.72 -5.78
CA ILE A 455 18.02 -13.73 -6.44
C ILE A 455 18.35 -13.81 -7.95
N VAL A 456 18.48 -12.67 -8.62
CA VAL A 456 18.81 -12.60 -10.05
C VAL A 456 20.20 -13.16 -10.32
N GLN A 457 21.17 -12.86 -9.45
CA GLN A 457 22.53 -13.35 -9.58
C GLN A 457 22.59 -14.88 -9.40
N ALA A 458 21.75 -15.45 -8.53
CA ALA A 458 21.68 -16.90 -8.36
C ALA A 458 21.21 -17.58 -9.65
N VAL A 459 20.18 -17.03 -10.31
CA VAL A 459 19.69 -17.54 -11.60
C VAL A 459 20.79 -17.47 -12.68
N LYS A 460 21.55 -16.36 -12.74
CA LYS A 460 22.67 -16.22 -13.69
C LYS A 460 23.76 -17.26 -13.45
N SER A 461 24.09 -17.53 -12.19
CA SER A 461 25.07 -18.56 -11.82
C SER A 461 24.63 -19.95 -12.30
N ILE A 462 23.35 -20.31 -12.13
CA ILE A 462 22.79 -21.57 -12.68
C ILE A 462 22.83 -21.62 -14.21
N LYS A 463 22.64 -20.48 -14.88
CA LYS A 463 22.70 -20.41 -16.34
C LYS A 463 24.08 -20.83 -16.88
N HIS A 464 25.15 -20.51 -16.16
CA HIS A 464 26.51 -20.87 -16.58
C HIS A 464 26.80 -22.38 -16.45
N LEU A 465 26.29 -23.04 -15.41
CA LEU A 465 26.50 -24.47 -15.16
C LEU A 465 25.53 -25.41 -15.91
N ARG A 466 24.42 -24.89 -16.46
CA ARG A 466 23.37 -25.68 -17.15
C ARG A 466 23.91 -26.67 -18.17
N LYS A 467 24.85 -26.23 -19.02
CA LYS A 467 25.42 -27.05 -20.09
C LYS A 467 26.07 -28.31 -19.53
N ASN A 468 26.92 -28.15 -18.52
CA ASN A 468 27.64 -29.27 -17.94
C ASN A 468 26.75 -30.13 -17.03
N ILE A 469 25.77 -29.54 -16.34
CA ILE A 469 24.74 -30.31 -15.64
C ILE A 469 24.06 -31.30 -16.60
N LEU A 470 23.58 -30.83 -17.76
CA LEU A 470 22.94 -31.73 -18.72
C LEU A 470 23.90 -32.77 -19.28
N ASN A 471 25.16 -32.39 -19.52
CA ASN A 471 26.18 -33.31 -20.02
C ASN A 471 26.49 -34.43 -19.02
N TYR A 472 26.63 -34.12 -17.73
CA TYR A 472 27.14 -35.07 -16.72
C TYR A 472 26.06 -35.75 -15.88
N THR A 473 24.81 -35.29 -15.93
CA THR A 473 23.74 -35.82 -15.05
C THR A 473 22.60 -36.51 -15.77
N THR A 474 22.55 -36.49 -17.11
CA THR A 474 21.53 -37.22 -17.88
C THR A 474 21.81 -38.71 -17.99
N ARG A 475 23.08 -39.12 -17.82
CA ARG A 475 23.53 -40.51 -17.77
C ARG A 475 24.63 -40.65 -16.71
N GLN A 476 24.69 -41.81 -16.07
CA GLN A 476 25.74 -42.12 -15.11
C GLN A 476 27.11 -42.23 -15.80
N GLN A 477 28.07 -41.42 -15.36
CA GLN A 477 29.43 -41.33 -15.92
C GLN A 477 30.51 -41.48 -14.82
N GLY A 478 30.18 -42.15 -13.72
CA GLY A 478 31.08 -42.38 -12.59
C GLY A 478 31.21 -41.15 -11.68
N ALA A 479 32.42 -40.89 -11.18
CA ALA A 479 32.68 -39.89 -10.14
C ALA A 479 32.22 -38.47 -10.53
N VAL A 480 32.33 -38.09 -11.81
CA VAL A 480 31.86 -36.77 -12.27
C VAL A 480 30.36 -36.59 -12.07
N THR A 481 29.54 -37.61 -12.31
CA THR A 481 28.09 -37.54 -12.09
C THR A 481 27.78 -37.36 -10.60
N GLU A 482 28.50 -38.06 -9.72
CA GLU A 482 28.33 -37.95 -8.27
C GLU A 482 28.70 -36.56 -7.76
N LEU A 483 29.75 -35.96 -8.31
CA LEU A 483 30.16 -34.59 -8.00
C LEU A 483 29.08 -33.57 -8.37
N TYR A 484 28.52 -33.64 -9.59
CA TYR A 484 27.42 -32.76 -9.99
C TYR A 484 26.11 -33.04 -9.23
N ASP A 485 25.84 -34.30 -8.88
CA ASP A 485 24.68 -34.63 -8.03
C ASP A 485 24.82 -34.07 -6.62
N SER A 486 26.05 -33.98 -6.08
CA SER A 486 26.30 -33.30 -4.81
C SER A 486 25.89 -31.82 -4.91
N LEU A 487 26.40 -31.09 -5.91
CA LEU A 487 26.03 -29.68 -6.11
C LEU A 487 24.52 -29.49 -6.30
N ARG A 488 23.88 -30.35 -7.11
CA ARG A 488 22.42 -30.33 -7.31
C ARG A 488 21.66 -30.57 -6.01
N THR A 489 22.14 -31.49 -5.18
CA THR A 489 21.54 -31.83 -3.89
C THR A 489 21.66 -30.68 -2.91
N ASP A 490 22.82 -30.04 -2.83
CA ASP A 490 23.06 -28.93 -1.92
C ASP A 490 22.18 -27.72 -2.25
N ILE A 491 22.10 -27.32 -3.53
CA ILE A 491 21.21 -26.21 -3.95
C ILE A 491 19.75 -26.57 -3.71
N ALA A 492 19.34 -27.81 -4.01
CA ALA A 492 17.97 -28.26 -3.78
C ALA A 492 17.62 -28.32 -2.29
N ARG A 493 18.56 -28.71 -1.42
CA ARG A 493 18.38 -28.67 0.05
C ARG A 493 18.13 -27.23 0.50
N ILE A 494 18.99 -26.30 0.10
CA ILE A 494 18.84 -24.87 0.44
C ILE A 494 17.48 -24.34 -0.04
N ALA A 495 17.06 -24.67 -1.27
CA ALA A 495 15.75 -24.29 -1.79
C ALA A 495 14.57 -24.82 -0.94
N VAL A 496 14.66 -26.07 -0.47
CA VAL A 496 13.64 -26.69 0.40
C VAL A 496 13.60 -26.02 1.76
N GLU A 497 14.75 -25.75 2.38
CA GLU A 497 14.81 -25.12 3.70
C GLU A 497 14.36 -23.65 3.67
N ILE A 498 14.75 -22.87 2.66
CA ILE A 498 14.22 -21.50 2.47
C ILE A 498 12.69 -21.54 2.30
N ARG A 499 12.15 -22.52 1.58
CA ARG A 499 10.69 -22.68 1.45
C ARG A 499 10.04 -23.01 2.79
N LYS A 500 10.63 -23.89 3.60
CA LYS A 500 10.12 -24.19 4.96
C LYS A 500 10.11 -22.94 5.83
N MET A 501 11.17 -22.13 5.77
CA MET A 501 11.24 -20.85 6.49
C MET A 501 10.14 -19.87 6.05
N GLY A 502 9.86 -19.80 4.74
CA GLY A 502 8.77 -18.97 4.21
C GLY A 502 7.37 -19.42 4.66
N LEU A 503 7.19 -20.71 4.98
CA LEU A 503 5.94 -21.28 5.49
C LEU A 503 5.82 -21.18 7.03
N ALA A 504 6.93 -21.01 7.75
CA ALA A 504 6.95 -20.86 9.20
C ALA A 504 6.37 -19.50 9.63
N ALA A 505 5.79 -19.47 10.84
CA ALA A 505 5.37 -18.22 11.47
C ALA A 505 6.61 -17.34 11.73
N PRO A 506 6.48 -15.99 11.71
CA PRO A 506 7.61 -15.10 11.93
C PRO A 506 8.41 -15.42 13.20
N GLU A 507 7.73 -15.71 14.31
CA GLU A 507 8.36 -16.07 15.59
C GLU A 507 9.16 -17.39 15.57
N ASP A 508 8.92 -18.28 14.61
CA ASP A 508 9.60 -19.58 14.50
C ASP A 508 10.81 -19.55 13.55
N ARG A 509 11.07 -18.40 12.91
CA ARG A 509 12.20 -18.24 11.98
C ARG A 509 13.46 -17.93 12.78
N SER A 510 14.54 -18.68 12.50
CA SER A 510 15.85 -18.46 13.09
C SER A 510 16.91 -18.28 12.02
N GLY A 511 17.75 -17.26 12.18
CA GLY A 511 18.90 -17.01 11.30
C GLY A 511 20.01 -18.04 11.47
N LEU A 512 20.05 -18.76 12.60
CA LEU A 512 21.12 -19.68 12.95
C LEU A 512 21.39 -20.75 11.88
N TRP A 513 20.33 -21.31 11.28
CA TRP A 513 20.50 -22.30 10.20
C TRP A 513 21.15 -21.68 8.95
N LEU A 514 20.76 -20.45 8.58
CA LEU A 514 21.34 -19.73 7.44
C LEU A 514 22.83 -19.43 7.69
N ASP A 515 23.17 -18.98 8.90
CA ASP A 515 24.56 -18.68 9.28
C ASP A 515 25.41 -19.96 9.30
N GLN A 516 24.87 -21.07 9.82
CA GLN A 516 25.53 -22.38 9.79
C GLN A 516 25.74 -22.90 8.37
N GLU A 517 24.75 -22.82 7.49
CA GLU A 517 24.89 -23.24 6.10
C GLU A 517 25.88 -22.36 5.33
N ARG A 518 25.91 -21.06 5.62
CA ARG A 518 26.92 -20.15 5.04
C ARG A 518 28.34 -20.59 5.42
N ALA A 519 28.59 -20.92 6.69
CA ALA A 519 29.87 -21.44 7.13
C ALA A 519 30.21 -22.80 6.46
N GLN A 520 29.24 -23.70 6.37
CA GLN A 520 29.40 -25.00 5.71
C GLN A 520 29.75 -24.88 4.21
N ILE A 521 29.24 -23.86 3.52
CA ILE A 521 29.59 -23.60 2.13
C ILE A 521 31.07 -23.23 2.00
N GLU A 522 31.60 -22.38 2.88
CA GLU A 522 33.01 -22.00 2.86
C GLU A 522 33.93 -23.20 3.15
N ASP A 523 33.52 -24.09 4.05
CA ASP A 523 34.20 -25.37 4.25
C ASP A 523 34.12 -26.29 3.03
N ALA A 524 32.94 -26.39 2.41
CA ALA A 524 32.72 -27.21 1.22
C ALA A 524 33.55 -26.73 0.03
N VAL A 525 33.73 -25.41 -0.14
CA VAL A 525 34.61 -24.82 -1.16
C VAL A 525 36.05 -25.31 -0.99
N ARG A 526 36.58 -25.30 0.26
CA ARG A 526 37.94 -25.78 0.56
C ARG A 526 38.09 -27.29 0.32
N LEU A 527 37.14 -28.08 0.81
CA LEU A 527 37.18 -29.54 0.72
C LEU A 527 37.01 -30.08 -0.70
N THR A 528 36.29 -29.34 -1.56
CA THR A 528 36.01 -29.77 -2.94
C THR A 528 37.28 -29.89 -3.76
N THR A 529 38.23 -28.97 -3.61
CA THR A 529 39.53 -29.04 -4.30
C THR A 529 40.28 -30.32 -3.94
N HIS A 530 40.35 -30.66 -2.64
CA HIS A 530 41.01 -31.89 -2.19
C HIS A 530 40.33 -33.15 -2.70
N ARG A 531 38.99 -33.18 -2.75
CA ARG A 531 38.22 -34.29 -3.30
C ARG A 531 38.47 -34.49 -4.79
N VAL A 532 38.50 -33.40 -5.57
CA VAL A 532 38.79 -33.43 -7.00
C VAL A 532 40.20 -33.95 -7.26
N ASP A 533 41.20 -33.44 -6.52
CA ASP A 533 42.59 -33.90 -6.65
C ASP A 533 42.76 -35.40 -6.34
N ALA A 534 42.04 -35.90 -5.34
CA ALA A 534 42.05 -37.32 -5.01
C ALA A 534 41.48 -38.19 -6.14
N LEU A 535 40.38 -37.76 -6.77
CA LEU A 535 39.76 -38.47 -7.89
C LEU A 535 40.63 -38.44 -9.15
N ILE A 536 41.36 -37.35 -9.40
CA ILE A 536 42.34 -37.28 -10.50
C ILE A 536 43.47 -38.29 -10.25
N ARG A 537 44.04 -38.32 -9.04
CA ARG A 537 45.13 -39.25 -8.69
C ARG A 537 44.69 -40.71 -8.76
N ALA A 538 43.44 -41.02 -8.42
CA ALA A 538 42.87 -42.35 -8.51
C ALA A 538 42.56 -42.79 -9.97
N GLY A 539 42.54 -41.85 -10.92
CA GLY A 539 42.16 -42.11 -12.31
C GLY A 539 40.65 -42.14 -12.57
N ASP A 540 39.84 -41.81 -11.57
CA ASP A 540 38.37 -41.82 -11.64
C ASP A 540 37.78 -40.54 -12.26
N LEU A 541 38.60 -39.48 -12.40
CA LEU A 541 38.22 -38.20 -12.97
C LEU A 541 39.29 -37.67 -13.92
N SER A 542 38.91 -37.31 -15.15
CA SER A 542 39.86 -36.73 -16.11
C SER A 542 40.19 -35.28 -15.75
N PRO A 543 41.40 -34.77 -16.08
CA PRO A 543 41.75 -33.37 -15.85
C PRO A 543 40.76 -32.38 -16.49
N ALA A 544 40.25 -32.68 -17.68
CA ALA A 544 39.26 -31.83 -18.37
C ALA A 544 37.91 -31.78 -17.64
N ALA A 545 37.44 -32.91 -17.11
CA ALA A 545 36.22 -32.98 -16.32
C ALA A 545 36.41 -32.30 -14.95
N ALA A 546 37.59 -32.46 -14.34
CA ALA A 546 37.94 -31.78 -13.09
C ALA A 546 37.94 -30.25 -13.23
N THR A 547 38.60 -29.70 -14.26
CA THR A 547 38.61 -28.24 -14.48
C THR A 547 37.20 -27.71 -14.76
N SER A 548 36.39 -28.45 -15.53
CA SER A 548 35.00 -28.08 -15.79
C SER A 548 34.17 -28.06 -14.50
N PHE A 549 34.32 -29.10 -13.66
CA PHE A 549 33.65 -29.19 -12.39
C PHE A 549 34.08 -28.10 -11.41
N MET A 550 35.37 -27.80 -11.28
CA MET A 550 35.87 -26.75 -10.38
C MET A 550 35.31 -25.36 -10.74
N ASN A 551 35.21 -25.06 -12.03
CA ASN A 551 34.60 -23.82 -12.50
C ASN A 551 33.09 -23.79 -12.17
N ASP A 552 32.39 -24.88 -12.45
CA ASP A 552 30.95 -24.98 -12.18
C ASP A 552 30.63 -24.99 -10.68
N SER A 553 31.48 -25.58 -9.84
CA SER A 553 31.32 -25.53 -8.39
C SER A 553 31.44 -24.10 -7.87
N GLY A 554 32.31 -23.27 -8.45
CA GLY A 554 32.38 -21.84 -8.13
C GLY A 554 31.05 -21.12 -8.39
N TYR A 555 30.42 -21.37 -9.54
CA TYR A 555 29.08 -20.85 -9.82
C TYR A 555 28.01 -21.41 -8.89
N ALA A 556 28.06 -22.70 -8.57
CA ALA A 556 27.11 -23.35 -7.67
C ALA A 556 27.19 -22.74 -6.25
N TYR A 557 28.39 -22.62 -5.68
CA TYR A 557 28.58 -21.99 -4.36
C TYR A 557 28.21 -20.51 -4.37
N GLY A 558 28.48 -19.79 -5.46
CA GLY A 558 27.99 -18.42 -5.66
C GLY A 558 26.46 -18.33 -5.59
N ALA A 559 25.75 -19.23 -6.27
CA ALA A 559 24.28 -19.29 -6.21
C ALA A 559 23.76 -19.63 -4.81
N MET A 560 24.39 -20.56 -4.11
CA MET A 560 24.03 -20.93 -2.73
C MET A 560 24.15 -19.73 -1.79
N ARG A 561 25.28 -18.99 -1.84
CA ARG A 561 25.49 -17.78 -1.04
C ARG A 561 24.43 -16.73 -1.30
N GLN A 562 24.14 -16.44 -2.57
CA GLN A 562 23.11 -15.47 -2.95
C GLN A 562 21.71 -15.86 -2.48
N LEU A 563 21.35 -17.15 -2.53
CA LEU A 563 20.07 -17.62 -2.04
C LEU A 563 19.95 -17.51 -0.51
N ILE A 564 21.03 -17.82 0.21
CA ILE A 564 21.07 -17.72 1.68
C ILE A 564 21.01 -16.25 2.11
N GLU A 565 21.79 -15.37 1.49
CA GLU A 565 21.81 -13.94 1.82
C GLU A 565 20.44 -13.30 1.53
N ALA A 566 19.87 -13.58 0.36
CA ALA A 566 18.53 -13.14 0.01
C ALA A 566 17.47 -13.60 1.03
N ALA A 567 17.55 -14.85 1.49
CA ALA A 567 16.63 -15.37 2.50
C ALA A 567 16.84 -14.71 3.86
N ARG A 568 18.09 -14.47 4.26
CA ARG A 568 18.45 -13.83 5.53
C ARG A 568 17.89 -12.42 5.62
N SER A 569 18.21 -11.55 4.65
CA SER A 569 17.72 -10.16 4.64
C SER A 569 16.21 -10.05 4.44
N TYR A 570 15.60 -10.98 3.71
CA TYR A 570 14.15 -10.98 3.52
C TYR A 570 13.39 -11.41 4.79
N TYR A 571 13.78 -12.52 5.41
CA TYR A 571 13.01 -13.16 6.48
C TYR A 571 13.44 -12.77 7.90
N ILE A 572 14.73 -12.56 8.16
CA ILE A 572 15.28 -12.41 9.52
C ILE A 572 15.43 -10.93 9.90
N GLU A 573 16.02 -10.11 9.03
CA GLU A 573 16.25 -8.68 9.30
C GLU A 573 14.97 -7.82 9.32
N ARG A 574 13.81 -8.47 9.17
CA ARG A 574 12.46 -7.89 9.19
C ARG A 574 12.00 -7.44 10.57
N ASP A 575 12.38 -8.13 11.65
CA ASP A 575 11.85 -7.86 13.00
C ASP A 575 12.87 -7.08 13.84
N GLY A 576 12.75 -5.75 13.85
CA GLY A 576 13.71 -4.86 14.53
C GLY A 576 13.98 -5.18 16.01
N SER A 577 13.07 -5.85 16.72
CA SER A 577 13.30 -6.29 18.10
C SER A 577 14.07 -7.61 18.22
N MET A 578 14.02 -8.48 17.21
CA MET A 578 14.74 -9.77 17.17
C MET A 578 16.08 -9.61 16.46
N ALA A 579 16.13 -8.78 15.40
CA ALA A 579 17.33 -8.49 14.63
C ALA A 579 18.44 -7.81 15.45
N GLU A 580 18.11 -6.98 16.45
CA GLU A 580 19.12 -6.35 17.33
C GLU A 580 19.69 -7.35 18.36
N VAL A 581 18.86 -8.27 18.86
CA VAL A 581 19.29 -9.36 19.75
C VAL A 581 20.09 -10.40 18.97
N GLU A 582 19.71 -10.71 17.73
CA GLU A 582 20.38 -11.69 16.88
C GLU A 582 21.66 -11.13 16.27
N ARG A 583 21.76 -9.81 15.97
CA ARG A 583 23.04 -9.14 15.64
C ARG A 583 24.07 -9.22 16.75
N LEU A 584 23.64 -9.21 18.01
CA LEU A 584 24.53 -9.41 19.17
C LEU A 584 24.96 -10.88 19.37
N LEU A 585 24.28 -11.82 18.70
CA LEU A 585 24.51 -13.27 18.80
C LEU A 585 25.14 -13.85 17.52
N SER A 586 25.10 -13.14 16.39
CA SER A 586 25.75 -13.53 15.14
C SER A 586 27.24 -13.26 15.21
N LEU A 587 28.04 -14.27 14.88
CA LEU A 587 29.51 -14.19 14.83
C LEU A 587 29.95 -13.11 13.82
N ASP A 588 30.77 -12.16 14.27
CA ASP A 588 31.37 -11.12 13.42
C ASP A 588 32.25 -11.78 12.35
N GLU A 589 32.32 -11.17 11.15
CA GLU A 589 33.10 -11.70 10.01
C GLU A 589 34.59 -11.90 10.33
N GLU A 590 35.13 -11.25 11.37
CA GLU A 590 36.49 -11.46 11.87
C GLU A 590 36.67 -12.80 12.61
N GLU A 591 35.64 -13.34 13.27
CA GLU A 591 35.74 -14.61 14.02
C GLU A 591 35.62 -15.85 13.12
N ILE A 592 35.10 -15.70 11.90
CA ILE A 592 34.97 -16.79 10.91
C ILE A 592 36.33 -17.08 10.22
N GLY A 593 37.32 -16.18 10.37
CA GLY A 593 38.65 -16.28 9.76
C GLY A 593 39.71 -17.04 10.57
N GLU A 594 39.52 -17.25 11.87
CA GLU A 594 40.53 -17.88 12.73
C GLU A 594 40.16 -19.33 13.08
N SER A 595 40.82 -20.28 12.43
CA SER A 595 40.79 -21.69 12.84
C SER A 595 41.68 -21.89 14.09
N PRO A 596 41.24 -22.60 15.13
CA PRO A 596 42.06 -22.92 16.30
C PRO A 596 43.09 -24.01 15.93
N GLY A 597 44.19 -23.60 15.29
CA GLY A 597 45.23 -24.52 14.80
C GLY A 597 46.67 -24.05 14.95
N ASP A 598 46.94 -22.74 15.04
CA ASP A 598 48.30 -22.21 15.15
C ASP A 598 48.55 -21.55 16.51
N ALA A 599 48.66 -22.37 17.55
CA ALA A 599 49.28 -21.96 18.80
C ALA A 599 50.69 -22.57 18.88
N ASP A 600 51.69 -21.74 18.57
CA ASP A 600 53.12 -22.04 18.66
C ASP A 600 53.50 -22.42 20.12
N PRO A 601 54.26 -23.51 20.38
CA PRO A 601 54.60 -23.90 21.73
C PRO A 601 55.70 -22.98 22.30
N GLN A 602 55.36 -22.19 23.30
CA GLN A 602 56.33 -21.42 24.09
C GLN A 602 57.35 -22.34 24.78
N PRO A 603 58.64 -21.96 24.82
CA PRO A 603 59.67 -22.75 25.47
C PRO A 603 59.63 -22.59 26.99
N VAL A 604 59.71 -23.72 27.68
CA VAL A 604 59.90 -23.84 29.13
C VAL A 604 61.27 -23.28 29.50
N SER A 605 61.33 -22.23 30.32
CA SER A 605 62.55 -21.82 31.02
C SER A 605 62.44 -22.17 32.50
N ASP A 606 63.32 -23.06 32.94
CA ASP A 606 63.46 -23.53 34.31
C ASP A 606 64.15 -22.49 35.22
N ALA A 607 63.64 -22.43 36.46
CA ALA A 607 64.31 -22.20 37.74
C ALA A 607 65.25 -20.98 37.98
N SER A 608 64.85 -20.17 38.98
CA SER A 608 65.55 -19.94 40.28
C SER A 608 65.85 -18.48 40.69
N GLY A 609 65.54 -18.17 41.96
CA GLY A 609 66.00 -17.00 42.73
C GLY A 609 64.86 -16.05 43.14
N GLN A 610 64.26 -16.17 44.35
CA GLN A 610 64.63 -15.43 45.58
C GLN A 610 64.65 -13.89 45.39
N ALA A 611 64.00 -13.02 46.16
CA ALA A 611 63.60 -13.07 47.57
C ALA A 611 62.51 -12.03 47.89
N ALA A 612 61.94 -12.19 49.08
CA ALA A 612 60.98 -11.35 49.78
C ALA A 612 61.29 -9.84 49.77
N THR A 613 60.27 -8.98 49.59
CA THR A 613 59.46 -8.37 50.65
C THR A 613 58.26 -7.64 50.05
#